data_AF-A0A5K1ATD7-F1
#
_entry.id   AF-A0A5K1ATD7-F1
#
_cell.length_a   1.000
_cell.length_b   1.000
_cell.length_c   1.000
_cell.angle_alpha   90.00
_cell.angle_beta   90.00
_cell.angle_gamma   90.00
#
_symmetry.space_group_name_H-M   'P 1'
#
loop_
_entity.id
_entity.type
_entity.pdbx_description
1 polymer ?
#
loop_
_entity_poly.entity_id
_entity_poly.type
_entity_poly.pdbx_seq_one_letter_code
_entity_poly.pdbx_strand_id
1 'polypeptide(L)' 'FTVVADSFIKGMTLLAEYVGDVDYLSNREYDDGDSMMTLLLAADPSKSLVICPDKRANIARFINGINNYL' A
#
# COMPACT_ATOMS: atom_id res chain seq x y z
N PHE A 1 0.68 14.39 -1.05
CA PHE A 1 1.98 14.43 -0.34
C PHE A 1 2.99 13.61 -1.12
N THR A 2 4.30 13.79 -0.88
CA THR A 2 5.33 12.95 -1.50
C THR A 2 6.44 12.66 -0.48
N VAL A 3 7.09 11.50 -0.61
CA VAL A 3 8.27 11.12 0.18
C VAL A 3 9.51 11.33 -0.68
N VAL A 4 10.46 12.08 -0.15
CA VAL A 4 11.78 12.30 -0.77
C VAL A 4 12.87 11.92 0.22
N ALA A 5 13.98 11.41 -0.29
CA ALA A 5 15.14 11.14 0.53
C ALA A 5 15.80 12.46 0.95
N ASP A 6 15.88 12.71 2.26
CA ASP A 6 16.60 13.87 2.82
C ASP A 6 18.12 13.67 2.81
N SER A 7 18.57 12.42 2.63
CA SER A 7 19.98 12.06 2.51
C SER A 7 20.17 10.80 1.69
N PHE A 8 21.42 10.40 1.48
CA PHE A 8 21.76 9.21 0.70
C PHE A 8 21.27 7.92 1.38
N ILE A 9 20.52 7.12 0.63
CA ILE A 9 20.06 5.79 1.03
C ILE A 9 20.85 4.75 0.22
N LYS A 10 21.59 3.88 0.93
CA LYS A 10 22.37 2.81 0.29
C LYS A 10 21.44 1.79 -0.38
N GLY A 11 21.94 1.11 -1.41
CA GLY A 11 21.27 -0.06 -1.98
C GLY A 11 20.99 -1.12 -0.90
N MET A 12 19.90 -1.88 -1.06
CA MET A 12 19.42 -2.90 -0.11
C MET A 12 19.04 -2.37 1.29
N THR A 13 18.78 -1.06 1.44
CA THR A 13 18.23 -0.51 2.69
C THR A 13 16.73 -0.77 2.77
N LEU A 14 16.26 -1.35 3.87
CA LEU A 14 14.83 -1.46 4.18
C LEU A 14 14.26 -0.05 4.43
N LEU A 15 13.23 0.34 3.66
CA LEU A 15 12.61 1.68 3.78
C LEU A 15 11.48 1.69 4.80
N ALA A 16 10.42 0.93 4.53
CA ALA A 16 9.24 0.81 5.38
C ALA A 16 8.44 -0.44 5.00
N GLU A 17 7.72 -0.99 5.98
CA GLU A 17 6.61 -1.89 5.72
C GLU A 17 5.38 -1.07 5.30
N TYR A 18 4.56 -1.62 4.40
CA TYR A 18 3.27 -1.01 4.06
C TYR A 18 2.24 -1.39 5.13
N VAL A 19 1.86 -0.47 6.01
CA VAL A 19 0.97 -0.77 7.14
C VAL A 19 -0.37 -0.02 7.03
N GLY A 20 -1.41 -0.66 7.55
CA GLY A 20 -2.77 -0.16 7.63
C GLY A 20 -3.70 -1.21 8.21
N ASP A 21 -4.99 -0.93 8.22
CA ASP A 21 -5.99 -1.92 8.63
C ASP A 21 -6.04 -3.05 7.60
N VAL A 22 -6.03 -4.30 8.06
CA VAL A 22 -6.20 -5.45 7.17
C VAL A 22 -7.67 -5.77 7.07
N ASP A 23 -8.16 -5.86 5.83
CA ASP A 23 -9.56 -6.16 5.53
C ASP A 23 -9.66 -7.14 4.36
N TYR A 24 -10.83 -7.71 4.16
CA TYR A 24 -11.13 -8.50 2.99
C TYR A 24 -11.32 -7.62 1.77
N LEU A 25 -10.79 -8.05 0.63
CA LEU A 25 -10.92 -7.31 -0.63
C LEU A 25 -12.39 -7.06 -1.00
N SER A 26 -13.27 -8.03 -0.73
CA SER A 26 -14.71 -7.92 -0.99
C SER A 26 -15.40 -6.80 -0.20
N ASN A 27 -14.86 -6.43 0.96
CA ASN A 27 -15.42 -5.34 1.78
C ASN A 27 -15.06 -3.95 1.24
N ARG A 28 -14.12 -3.89 0.27
CA ARG A 28 -13.48 -2.65 -0.20
C ARG A 28 -13.70 -2.40 -1.70
N GLU A 29 -14.60 -3.14 -2.35
CA GLU A 29 -14.89 -2.99 -3.79
C GLU A 29 -15.45 -1.60 -4.17
N TYR A 30 -16.11 -0.93 -3.23
CA TYR A 30 -16.68 0.40 -3.39
C TYR A 30 -15.94 1.47 -2.55
N ASP A 31 -14.74 1.15 -2.08
CA ASP A 31 -13.89 2.08 -1.32
C ASP A 31 -13.27 3.11 -2.27
N ASP A 32 -13.25 4.38 -1.87
CA ASP A 32 -12.68 5.50 -2.63
C ASP A 32 -11.20 5.77 -2.30
N GLY A 33 -10.59 4.91 -1.47
CA GLY A 33 -9.20 4.97 -1.05
C GLY A 33 -8.21 4.78 -2.21
N ASP A 34 -7.34 5.76 -2.40
CA ASP A 34 -6.30 5.78 -3.43
C ASP A 34 -5.02 5.01 -3.07
N SER A 35 -4.95 4.47 -1.85
CA SER A 35 -3.74 3.94 -1.22
C SER A 35 -3.91 2.49 -0.77
N MET A 36 -4.79 1.70 -1.39
CA MET A 36 -4.92 0.29 -1.04
C MET A 36 -3.73 -0.53 -1.56
N MET A 37 -3.27 -1.50 -0.78
CA MET A 37 -2.18 -2.41 -1.15
C MET A 37 -2.59 -3.86 -0.91
N THR A 38 -2.47 -4.70 -1.92
CA THR A 38 -2.76 -6.13 -1.81
C THR A 38 -1.84 -6.80 -0.79
N LEU A 39 -2.42 -7.50 0.20
CA LEU A 39 -1.67 -8.30 1.18
C LEU A 39 -1.65 -9.78 0.77
N LEU A 40 -2.79 -10.32 0.37
CA LEU A 40 -2.96 -11.73 0.01
C LEU A 40 -3.92 -11.86 -1.17
N LEU A 41 -3.46 -12.54 -2.23
CA LEU A 41 -4.34 -13.02 -3.30
C LEU A 41 -4.55 -14.52 -3.11
N ALA A 42 -5.72 -14.88 -2.64
CA ALA A 42 -6.09 -16.27 -2.41
C ALA A 42 -6.75 -16.89 -3.65
N ALA A 43 -6.69 -18.22 -3.78
CA ALA A 43 -7.40 -18.95 -4.84
C ALA A 43 -8.93 -18.78 -4.75
N ASP A 44 -9.44 -18.66 -3.51
CA ASP A 44 -10.82 -18.23 -3.23
C ASP A 44 -10.82 -16.71 -3.04
N PRO A 45 -11.41 -15.93 -3.96
CA PRO A 45 -11.36 -14.46 -3.91
C PRO A 45 -11.96 -13.88 -2.63
N SER A 46 -12.90 -14.58 -1.99
CA SER A 46 -13.51 -14.13 -0.73
C SER A 46 -12.52 -14.13 0.46
N LYS A 47 -11.36 -14.76 0.30
CA LYS A 47 -10.28 -14.81 1.30
C LYS A 47 -9.11 -13.90 0.97
N SER A 48 -9.18 -13.14 -0.13
CA SER A 48 -8.15 -12.16 -0.47
C SER A 48 -8.18 -10.99 0.51
N LEU A 49 -6.99 -10.52 0.89
CA LEU A 49 -6.81 -9.48 1.88
C LEU A 49 -6.12 -8.26 1.27
N VAL A 50 -6.52 -7.09 1.74
CA VAL A 50 -5.97 -5.79 1.36
C VAL A 50 -5.60 -5.00 2.62
N ILE A 51 -4.54 -4.20 2.50
CA ILE A 51 -4.14 -3.21 3.51
C ILE A 51 -4.81 -1.89 3.15
N CYS A 52 -5.58 -1.35 4.08
CA CYS A 52 -6.34 -0.11 3.98
C CYS A 52 -5.74 0.93 4.95
N PRO A 53 -4.87 1.83 4.47
CA PRO A 53 -4.22 2.82 5.32
C PRO A 53 -5.08 4.08 5.54
N ASP A 54 -6.41 4.01 5.41
CA ASP A 54 -7.37 5.13 5.45
C ASP A 54 -7.44 5.82 6.82
N LYS A 55 -7.41 5.04 7.90
CA LYS A 55 -7.52 5.53 9.30
C LYS A 55 -6.21 5.48 10.07
N ARG A 56 -5.42 4.42 9.83
CA ARG A 56 -4.15 4.13 10.52
C ARG A 56 -3.11 3.79 9.47
N ALA A 57 -1.95 4.46 9.48
CA ALA A 57 -0.93 4.29 8.45
C ALA A 57 0.46 4.77 8.91
N ASN A 58 1.47 4.46 8.11
CA ASN A 58 2.82 5.04 8.21
C ASN A 58 3.20 5.80 6.92
N ILE A 59 4.48 6.13 6.78
CA ILE A 59 5.03 6.88 5.65
C ILE A 59 4.88 6.17 4.28
N ALA A 60 4.75 4.84 4.26
CA ALA A 60 4.77 4.05 3.02
C ALA A 60 3.62 4.40 2.07
N ARG A 61 2.45 4.80 2.59
CA ARG A 61 1.29 5.18 1.78
C ARG A 61 1.51 6.45 0.94
N PHE A 62 2.56 7.23 1.23
CA PHE A 62 2.86 8.49 0.55
C PHE A 62 4.02 8.36 -0.45
N ILE A 63 4.55 7.15 -0.67
CA ILE A 63 5.55 6.88 -1.71
C ILE A 63 4.84 6.89 -3.07
N ASN A 64 5.32 7.73 -3.99
CA ASN A 64 4.71 7.85 -5.31
C ASN A 64 5.00 6.63 -6.19
N GLY A 65 4.04 6.31 -7.07
CA GLY A 65 4.22 5.36 -8.17
C GLY A 65 4.85 6.00 -9.42
N ILE A 66 5.24 5.15 -10.36
CA ILE A 66 5.70 5.55 -11.70
C ILE A 66 4.54 5.55 -12.71
N ASN A 67 4.73 6.19 -13.85
CA ASN A 67 3.81 6.08 -14.99
C ASN A 67 4.13 4.82 -15.82
N ASN A 68 3.15 3.93 -15.97
CA ASN A 68 3.30 2.65 -16.68
C ASN A 68 2.89 2.69 -18.17
N TYR A 69 2.50 3.86 -18.70
CA TYR A 69 2.07 4.03 -20.11
C TYR A 69 3.16 4.63 -21.02
N LEU A 70 4.41 4.70 -20.53
CA LEU A 70 5.59 5.11 -21.30
C LEU A 70 6.22 3.92 -22.02
#